data_AF-A0A4R5Q5M5-F1
#
_entry.id   AF-A0A4R5Q5M5-F1
#
_cell.length_a   1.000
_cell.length_b   1.000
_cell.length_c   1.000
_cell.angle_alpha   90.00
_cell.angle_beta   90.00
_cell.angle_gamma   90.00
#
_symmetry.space_group_name_H-M   'P 1'
#
loop_
_entity.id
_entity.type
_entity.pdbx_description
1 polymer ?
#
loop_
_entity_poly.entity_id
_entity_poly.type
_entity_poly.pdbx_seq_one_letter_code
_entity_poly.pdbx_strand_id
1 'polypeptide(L)'
;MDVGLAWDTLAALLGRSWERLDGGQLRIAKVGVDTGGNHTAGVYTQLRRLRDPRLVPLKGIEGWNRSSPVTGPTLVDVTEAGRKLKRGLNLWTVAVSTYKLDLYRRLWLSRGDGIGYPPGWVHLPDWLDGSLVKQLVAEQLVTHKTRNGFARNEWRKLRDNEALDCAVYARAALAVLGSDRYGERFWAIIGSQIVVPKPEPALALPPARAAAAVRLRPRQRVRSSIMD
;
A
#
# COMPACT_ATOMS: atom_id res chain seq x y z
N MET A 1 21.31 -11.55 4.10
CA MET A 1 20.36 -12.68 4.25
C MET A 1 20.49 -13.55 3.02
N ASP A 2 20.71 -14.84 3.20
CA ASP A 2 20.60 -15.79 2.08
C ASP A 2 19.15 -15.74 1.56
N VAL A 3 18.99 -15.59 0.25
CA VAL A 3 17.69 -15.44 -0.40
C VAL A 3 16.83 -16.68 -0.13
N GLY A 4 17.42 -17.88 -0.04
CA GLY A 4 16.71 -19.11 0.32
C GLY A 4 16.03 -19.02 1.69
N LEU A 5 16.76 -18.53 2.69
CA LEU A 5 16.27 -18.38 4.06
C LEU A 5 15.07 -17.43 4.16
N ALA A 6 15.03 -16.36 3.34
CA ALA A 6 13.92 -15.41 3.35
C ALA A 6 12.60 -16.04 2.86
N TRP A 7 12.67 -16.85 1.80
CA TRP A 7 11.47 -17.51 1.25
C TRP A 7 10.95 -18.63 2.15
N ASP A 8 11.84 -19.36 2.80
CA ASP A 8 11.43 -20.38 3.79
C ASP A 8 10.83 -19.72 5.04
N THR A 9 11.35 -18.57 5.47
CA THR A 9 10.74 -17.76 6.54
C THR A 9 9.35 -17.28 6.14
N LEU A 10 9.15 -16.83 4.89
CA LEU A 10 7.82 -16.47 4.38
C LEU A 10 6.87 -17.67 4.38
N ALA A 11 7.34 -18.85 3.96
CA ALA A 11 6.54 -20.07 3.98
C ALA A 11 6.10 -20.44 5.40
N ALA A 12 7.00 -20.35 6.38
CA ALA A 12 6.70 -20.56 7.80
C ALA A 12 5.68 -19.52 8.31
N LEU A 13 5.86 -18.24 7.94
CA LEU A 13 4.94 -17.15 8.31
C LEU A 13 3.53 -17.38 7.75
N LEU A 14 3.42 -17.88 6.51
CA LEU A 14 2.15 -18.26 5.88
C LEU A 14 1.48 -19.44 6.61
N GLY A 15 2.24 -20.32 7.25
CA GLY A 15 1.71 -21.40 8.08
C GLY A 15 1.17 -20.94 9.44
N ARG A 16 1.58 -19.76 9.91
CA ARG A 16 1.25 -19.26 11.25
C ARG A 16 -0.20 -18.81 11.38
N SER A 17 -0.71 -18.95 12.60
CA SER A 17 -1.93 -18.30 13.08
C SER A 17 -1.62 -17.48 14.33
N TRP A 18 -2.41 -16.43 14.56
CA TRP A 18 -2.30 -15.57 15.74
C TRP A 18 -3.62 -15.57 16.47
N GLU A 19 -3.58 -15.80 17.77
CA GLU A 19 -4.74 -15.68 18.62
C GLU A 19 -5.13 -14.19 18.75
N ARG A 20 -6.42 -13.93 18.60
CA ARG A 20 -7.04 -12.62 18.80
C ARG A 20 -7.44 -12.48 20.27
N LEU A 21 -7.66 -11.25 20.72
CA LEU A 21 -8.10 -10.97 22.10
C LEU A 21 -9.44 -11.62 22.48
N ASP A 22 -10.24 -12.02 21.49
CA ASP A 22 -11.51 -12.71 21.67
C ASP A 22 -11.42 -14.24 21.59
N GLY A 23 -10.20 -14.79 21.59
CA GLY A 23 -9.95 -16.24 21.44
C GLY A 23 -10.08 -16.75 20.00
N GLY A 24 -10.44 -15.91 19.04
CA GLY A 24 -10.44 -16.26 17.62
C GLY A 24 -9.03 -16.39 17.04
N GLN A 25 -8.92 -16.94 15.83
CA GLN A 25 -7.63 -17.10 15.14
C GLN A 25 -7.56 -16.20 13.91
N LEU A 26 -6.45 -15.48 13.76
CA LEU A 26 -6.13 -14.66 12.61
C LEU A 26 -5.10 -15.38 11.73
N ARG A 27 -5.30 -15.35 10.41
CA ARG A 27 -4.37 -15.90 9.42
C ARG A 27 -4.16 -14.88 8.30
N ILE A 28 -3.01 -15.00 7.63
CA ILE A 28 -2.72 -14.18 6.45
C ILE A 28 -3.64 -14.63 5.29
N ALA A 29 -4.45 -13.70 4.78
CA ALA A 29 -5.37 -13.94 3.67
C ALA A 29 -4.68 -13.79 2.29
N LYS A 30 -3.83 -12.77 2.13
CA LYS A 30 -3.05 -12.49 0.91
C LYS A 30 -1.72 -11.81 1.26
N VAL A 31 -0.72 -12.03 0.41
CA VAL A 31 0.59 -11.37 0.48
C VAL A 31 0.93 -10.85 -0.91
N GLY A 32 1.15 -9.54 -1.03
CA GLY A 32 1.71 -8.94 -2.24
C GLY A 32 3.22 -9.19 -2.29
N VAL A 33 3.71 -9.68 -3.43
CA VAL A 33 5.14 -9.93 -3.66
C VAL A 33 5.59 -9.05 -4.81
N ASP A 34 6.54 -8.16 -4.57
CA ASP A 34 7.11 -7.31 -5.62
C ASP A 34 7.92 -8.14 -6.62
N THR A 35 7.58 -8.00 -7.89
CA THR A 35 8.29 -8.63 -9.01
C THR A 35 8.81 -7.59 -10.00
N GLY A 36 8.81 -6.31 -9.65
CA GLY A 36 9.21 -5.19 -10.51
C GLY A 36 10.72 -4.92 -10.59
N GLY A 37 11.53 -5.55 -9.73
CA GLY A 37 12.97 -5.29 -9.60
C GLY A 37 13.91 -6.19 -10.42
N ASN A 38 15.21 -6.01 -10.19
CA ASN A 38 16.32 -6.63 -10.92
C ASN A 38 16.40 -8.16 -10.85
N HIS A 39 15.66 -8.80 -9.93
CA HIS A 39 15.70 -10.25 -9.68
C HIS A 39 14.38 -10.96 -10.01
N THR A 40 13.61 -10.44 -10.97
CA THR A 40 12.28 -10.96 -11.35
C THR A 40 12.26 -12.47 -11.58
N ALA A 41 13.25 -13.03 -12.30
CA ALA A 41 13.31 -14.46 -12.59
C ALA A 41 13.51 -15.33 -11.32
N GLY A 42 14.32 -14.85 -10.37
CA GLY A 42 14.54 -15.51 -9.08
C GLY A 42 13.29 -15.51 -8.22
N VAL A 43 12.60 -14.37 -8.15
CA VAL A 43 11.31 -14.25 -7.44
C VAL A 43 10.28 -15.21 -8.03
N TYR A 44 10.13 -15.24 -9.36
CA TYR A 44 9.20 -16.17 -10.01
C TYR A 44 9.55 -17.64 -9.74
N THR A 45 10.83 -18.01 -9.70
CA THR A 45 11.27 -19.36 -9.35
C THR A 45 10.80 -19.75 -7.95
N GLN A 46 10.92 -18.84 -6.99
CA GLN A 46 10.51 -19.08 -5.60
C GLN A 46 8.99 -19.12 -5.45
N LEU A 47 8.25 -18.27 -6.16
CA LEU A 47 6.78 -18.33 -6.19
C LEU A 47 6.28 -19.65 -6.79
N ARG A 48 6.96 -20.18 -7.82
CA ARG A 48 6.66 -21.51 -8.40
C ARG A 48 7.08 -22.67 -7.49
N ARG A 49 8.08 -22.47 -6.62
CA ARG A 49 8.47 -23.46 -5.61
C ARG A 49 7.40 -23.54 -4.51
N LEU A 50 7.00 -22.39 -3.97
CA LEU A 50 6.04 -22.31 -2.86
C LEU A 50 4.62 -22.68 -3.29
N ARG A 51 4.17 -22.24 -4.48
CA ARG A 51 2.81 -22.48 -5.03
C ARG A 51 1.65 -22.15 -4.08
N ASP A 52 1.87 -21.28 -3.11
CA ASP A 52 0.83 -20.88 -2.16
C ASP A 52 -0.14 -19.89 -2.83
N PRO A 53 -1.45 -20.17 -2.87
CA PRO A 53 -2.44 -19.32 -3.54
C PRO A 53 -2.65 -17.95 -2.87
N ARG A 54 -2.08 -17.73 -1.68
CA ARG A 54 -2.10 -16.43 -0.99
C ARG A 54 -1.05 -15.47 -1.51
N LEU A 55 0.00 -15.96 -2.15
CA LEU A 55 1.03 -15.14 -2.77
C LEU A 55 0.49 -14.51 -4.06
N VAL A 56 0.62 -13.20 -4.15
CA VAL A 56 0.15 -12.39 -5.27
C VAL A 56 1.38 -11.69 -5.86
N PRO A 57 1.91 -12.16 -7.01
CA PRO A 57 2.94 -11.45 -7.74
C PRO A 57 2.39 -10.11 -8.23
N LEU A 58 3.05 -9.01 -7.83
CA LEU A 58 2.65 -7.64 -8.13
C LEU A 58 3.76 -6.92 -8.89
N LYS A 59 3.36 -6.14 -9.90
CA LYS A 59 4.25 -5.20 -10.58
C LYS A 59 3.64 -3.80 -10.55
N GLY A 60 4.36 -2.88 -9.93
CA GLY A 60 4.03 -1.46 -9.96
C GLY A 60 4.11 -0.91 -11.39
N ILE A 61 3.10 -0.13 -11.77
CA ILE A 61 3.09 0.63 -13.02
C ILE A 61 2.90 2.11 -12.71
N GLU A 62 3.73 2.94 -13.34
CA GLU A 62 3.63 4.39 -13.23
C GLU A 62 2.50 4.96 -14.08
N GLY A 63 2.20 6.23 -13.83
CA GLY A 63 1.21 7.03 -14.54
C GLY A 63 -0.06 7.25 -13.74
N TRP A 64 -0.87 8.19 -14.24
CA TRP A 64 -2.09 8.69 -13.58
C TRP A 64 -3.38 8.27 -14.28
N ASN A 65 -3.30 7.88 -15.55
CA ASN A 65 -4.46 7.58 -16.39
C ASN A 65 -4.70 6.07 -16.48
N ARG A 66 -5.06 5.45 -15.36
CA ARG A 66 -5.41 4.02 -15.30
C ARG A 66 -6.90 3.86 -14.98
N SER A 67 -7.57 2.99 -15.74
CA SER A 67 -8.99 2.70 -15.55
C SER A 67 -9.28 1.85 -14.30
N SER A 68 -8.29 1.10 -13.81
CA SER A 68 -8.39 0.31 -12.58
C SER A 68 -7.12 0.46 -11.73
N PRO A 69 -7.24 0.53 -10.39
CA PRO A 69 -6.10 0.55 -9.47
C PRO A 69 -5.26 -0.74 -9.52
N VAL A 70 -5.89 -1.87 -9.81
CA VAL A 70 -5.23 -3.17 -10.01
C VAL A 70 -5.79 -3.84 -11.26
N THR A 71 -4.90 -4.29 -12.15
CA THR A 71 -5.28 -4.94 -13.41
C THR A 71 -4.60 -6.29 -13.55
N GLY A 72 -5.34 -7.29 -14.03
CA GLY A 72 -4.87 -8.66 -14.20
C GLY A 72 -5.93 -9.69 -13.78
N PRO A 73 -5.55 -10.98 -13.62
CA PRO A 73 -4.20 -11.50 -13.80
C PRO A 73 -3.78 -11.63 -15.26
N THR A 74 -2.48 -11.48 -15.53
CA THR A 74 -1.88 -11.85 -16.82
C THR A 74 -0.93 -13.03 -16.61
N LEU A 75 -1.06 -14.09 -17.42
CA LEU A 75 -0.11 -15.21 -17.40
C LEU A 75 1.26 -14.74 -17.92
N VAL A 76 2.30 -14.89 -17.08
CA VAL A 76 3.68 -14.52 -17.42
C VAL A 76 4.52 -15.71 -17.88
N ASP A 77 4.09 -16.93 -17.59
CA ASP A 77 4.82 -18.12 -17.99
C ASP A 77 4.45 -18.51 -19.42
N VAL A 78 5.47 -18.70 -20.25
CA VAL A 78 5.37 -19.12 -21.65
C VAL A 78 6.23 -20.37 -21.85
N THR A 79 5.73 -21.34 -22.62
CA THR A 79 6.50 -22.47 -23.13
C THR A 79 7.57 -22.00 -24.11
N GLU A 80 8.58 -22.82 -24.40
CA GLU A 80 9.56 -22.54 -25.47
C GLU A 80 8.92 -22.24 -26.84
N ALA A 81 7.75 -22.85 -27.13
CA ALA A 81 6.95 -22.56 -28.32
C ALA A 81 6.10 -21.27 -28.23
N GLY A 82 6.38 -20.38 -27.27
CA GLY A 82 5.69 -19.09 -27.08
C GLY A 82 4.26 -19.15 -26.53
N ARG A 83 3.72 -20.34 -26.20
CA ARG A 83 2.37 -20.49 -25.65
C ARG A 83 2.33 -20.21 -24.16
N LYS A 84 1.38 -19.39 -23.70
CA LYS A 84 1.18 -19.14 -22.27
C LYS A 84 0.79 -20.43 -21.54
N LEU A 85 1.48 -20.72 -20.43
CA LEU A 85 1.20 -21.88 -19.60
C LEU A 85 -0.11 -21.68 -18.84
N LYS A 86 -1.09 -22.59 -19.02
CA LYS A 86 -2.42 -22.52 -18.39
C LYS A 86 -2.39 -22.51 -16.85
N ARG A 87 -1.31 -23.03 -16.24
CA ARG A 87 -1.06 -23.01 -14.78
C ARG A 87 0.18 -22.18 -14.43
N GLY A 88 0.50 -21.21 -15.27
CA GLY A 88 1.60 -20.28 -15.07
C GLY A 88 1.34 -19.31 -13.92
N LEU A 89 2.40 -18.58 -13.51
CA LEU A 89 2.25 -17.46 -12.59
C LEU A 89 1.29 -16.41 -13.18
N ASN A 90 0.39 -15.96 -12.32
CA ASN A 90 -0.54 -14.89 -12.60
C ASN A 90 0.07 -13.59 -12.05
N LEU A 91 0.37 -12.64 -12.93
CA LEU A 91 0.89 -11.32 -12.54
C LEU A 91 -0.24 -10.29 -12.50
N TRP A 92 -0.27 -9.50 -11.45
CA TRP A 92 -1.12 -8.32 -11.35
C TRP A 92 -0.30 -7.05 -11.47
N THR A 93 -0.86 -6.05 -12.14
CA THR A 93 -0.26 -4.72 -12.26
C THR A 93 -0.97 -3.74 -11.35
N VAL A 94 -0.20 -2.86 -10.70
CA VAL A 94 -0.68 -1.96 -9.64
C VAL A 94 -0.43 -0.52 -10.03
N ALA A 95 -1.50 0.28 -10.10
CA ALA A 95 -1.39 1.72 -10.29
C ALA A 95 -0.88 2.37 -8.98
N VAL A 96 0.44 2.42 -8.81
CA VAL A 96 1.08 2.81 -7.54
C VAL A 96 0.71 4.23 -7.12
N SER A 97 0.60 5.16 -8.06
CA SER A 97 0.23 6.55 -7.79
C SER A 97 -1.14 6.68 -7.14
N THR A 98 -2.10 5.85 -7.54
CA THR A 98 -3.46 5.85 -6.98
C THR A 98 -3.45 5.41 -5.53
N TYR A 99 -2.71 4.34 -5.21
CA TYR A 99 -2.62 3.84 -3.84
C TYR A 99 -1.76 4.71 -2.93
N LYS A 100 -0.71 5.36 -3.46
CA LYS A 100 0.03 6.39 -2.73
C LYS A 100 -0.89 7.56 -2.38
N LEU A 101 -1.70 8.06 -3.32
CA LEU A 101 -2.69 9.09 -3.02
C LEU A 101 -3.70 8.65 -1.94
N ASP A 102 -4.27 7.44 -2.06
CA ASP A 102 -5.21 6.89 -1.07
C ASP A 102 -4.57 6.82 0.33
N LEU A 103 -3.37 6.26 0.43
CA LEU A 103 -2.64 6.17 1.69
C LEU A 103 -2.35 7.55 2.29
N TYR A 104 -1.84 8.50 1.50
CA TYR A 104 -1.53 9.85 2.00
C TYR A 104 -2.79 10.58 2.46
N ARG A 105 -3.93 10.41 1.77
CA ARG A 105 -5.22 10.96 2.22
C ARG A 105 -5.63 10.39 3.58
N ARG A 106 -5.46 9.08 3.78
CA ARG A 106 -5.76 8.39 5.04
C ARG A 106 -4.83 8.82 6.17
N LEU A 107 -3.54 9.00 5.88
CA LEU A 107 -2.55 9.52 6.85
C LEU A 107 -2.83 10.97 7.27
N TRP A 108 -3.56 11.73 6.44
CA TRP A 108 -3.98 13.09 6.76
C TRP A 108 -5.24 13.19 7.62
N LEU A 109 -5.91 12.06 7.89
CA LEU A 109 -7.09 12.05 8.74
C LEU A 109 -6.72 12.51 10.15
N SER A 110 -7.58 13.33 10.74
CA SER A 110 -7.49 13.72 12.15
C SER A 110 -8.56 12.98 12.95
N ARG A 111 -8.30 12.70 14.23
CA ARG A 111 -9.32 12.19 15.16
C ARG A 111 -10.42 13.22 15.43
N GLY A 112 -10.17 14.49 15.12
CA GLY A 112 -11.02 15.60 15.54
C GLY A 112 -11.13 15.66 17.06
N ASP A 113 -12.28 16.13 17.55
CA ASP A 113 -12.60 16.22 18.98
C ASP A 113 -13.23 14.92 19.53
N GLY A 114 -13.32 13.87 18.70
CA GLY A 114 -13.98 12.61 19.03
C GLY A 114 -13.06 11.56 19.66
N ILE A 115 -13.66 10.61 20.39
CA ILE A 115 -12.96 9.48 21.03
C ILE A 115 -12.61 8.38 20.01
N GLY A 116 -13.34 8.29 18.89
CA GLY A 116 -13.19 7.24 17.88
C GLY A 116 -12.15 7.51 16.79
N TYR A 117 -11.89 6.50 15.96
CA TYR A 117 -11.07 6.61 14.75
C TYR A 117 -11.98 6.75 13.52
N PRO A 118 -11.75 7.72 12.62
CA PRO A 118 -12.56 7.87 11.41
C PRO A 118 -12.35 6.68 10.44
N PRO A 119 -13.31 6.39 9.56
CA PRO A 119 -13.15 5.38 8.52
C PRO A 119 -11.89 5.61 7.68
N GLY A 120 -11.10 4.56 7.49
CA GLY A 120 -9.85 4.64 6.75
C GLY A 120 -8.64 5.08 7.58
N TRP A 121 -8.78 5.26 8.90
CA TRP A 121 -7.67 5.54 9.81
C TRP A 121 -6.53 4.53 9.65
N VAL A 122 -5.30 5.03 9.66
CA VAL A 122 -4.09 4.19 9.62
C VAL A 122 -3.63 3.94 11.05
N HIS A 123 -3.84 2.72 11.54
CA HIS A 123 -3.34 2.29 12.83
C HIS A 123 -1.84 1.95 12.71
N LEU A 124 -1.00 2.68 13.45
CA LEU A 124 0.41 2.38 13.57
C LEU A 124 0.63 1.53 14.83
N PRO A 125 1.31 0.39 14.73
CA PRO A 125 1.61 -0.42 15.89
C PRO A 125 2.67 0.24 16.77
N ASP A 126 2.69 -0.11 18.04
CA ASP A 126 3.60 0.40 19.07
C ASP A 126 5.09 0.10 18.81
N TRP A 127 5.38 -1.01 18.14
CA TRP A 127 6.73 -1.40 17.74
C TRP A 127 7.27 -0.64 16.53
N LEU A 128 6.45 0.19 15.86
CA LEU A 128 6.89 0.94 14.70
C LEU A 128 7.79 2.11 15.11
N ASP A 129 9.06 2.07 14.73
CA ASP A 129 9.99 3.13 15.04
C ASP A 129 9.84 4.37 14.13
N GLY A 130 10.50 5.47 14.52
CA GLY A 130 10.48 6.71 13.75
C GLY A 130 11.15 6.61 12.37
N SER A 131 12.01 5.61 12.12
CA SER A 131 12.62 5.36 10.82
C SER A 131 11.58 4.80 9.85
N LEU A 132 10.84 3.77 10.26
CA LEU A 132 9.76 3.17 9.48
C LEU A 132 8.62 4.16 9.25
N VAL A 133 8.28 5.00 10.23
CA VAL A 133 7.31 6.09 10.03
C VAL A 133 7.81 7.06 8.95
N LYS A 134 9.09 7.45 8.97
CA LYS A 134 9.67 8.30 7.92
C LYS A 134 9.66 7.62 6.55
N GLN A 135 9.89 6.31 6.49
CA GLN A 135 9.82 5.53 5.25
C GLN A 135 8.38 5.45 4.70
N LEU A 136 7.37 5.36 5.58
CA LEU A 136 5.95 5.33 5.18
C LEU A 136 5.52 6.63 4.47
N VAL A 137 6.17 7.75 4.79
CA VAL A 137 5.98 9.06 4.15
C VAL A 137 7.22 9.52 3.36
N ALA A 138 7.92 8.57 2.73
CA ALA A 138 9.20 8.82 2.07
C ALA A 138 9.12 9.55 0.71
N GLU A 139 7.93 9.87 0.24
CA GLU A 139 7.72 10.50 -1.07
C GLU A 139 6.88 11.76 -0.94
N GLN A 140 7.02 12.65 -1.91
CA GLN A 140 6.14 13.81 -2.03
C GLN A 140 5.63 13.94 -3.45
N LEU A 141 4.37 14.33 -3.57
CA LEU A 141 3.78 14.63 -4.87
C LEU A 141 4.18 16.04 -5.29
N VAL A 142 4.91 16.15 -6.40
CA VAL A 142 5.33 17.44 -6.97
C VAL A 142 4.66 17.65 -8.32
N THR A 143 4.19 18.88 -8.55
CA THR A 143 3.63 19.29 -9.83
C THR A 143 4.63 20.16 -10.59
N HIS A 144 5.08 19.69 -11.74
CA HIS A 144 5.97 20.43 -12.63
C HIS A 144 5.24 20.83 -13.91
N LYS A 145 5.60 21.98 -14.49
CA LYS A 145 5.14 22.37 -15.83
C LYS A 145 6.08 21.81 -16.88
N THR A 146 5.53 21.12 -17.87
CA THR A 146 6.27 20.68 -19.04
C THR A 146 6.65 21.86 -19.93
N ARG A 147 7.58 21.63 -20.87
CA ARG A 147 7.96 22.64 -21.88
C ARG A 147 6.77 23.18 -22.68
N ASN A 148 5.72 22.38 -22.83
CA ASN A 148 4.50 22.73 -23.55
C ASN A 148 3.42 23.35 -22.64
N GLY A 149 3.76 23.72 -21.39
CA GLY A 149 2.87 24.41 -20.46
C GLY A 149 1.94 23.52 -19.63
N PHE A 150 1.79 22.23 -19.95
CA PHE A 150 0.95 21.30 -19.20
C PHE A 150 1.55 20.94 -17.84
N ALA A 151 0.70 20.88 -16.81
CA ALA A 151 1.09 20.39 -15.49
C ALA A 151 1.20 18.85 -15.51
N ARG A 152 2.28 18.33 -14.94
CA ARG A 152 2.49 16.90 -14.68
C ARG A 152 2.81 16.68 -13.22
N ASN A 153 2.21 15.64 -12.66
CA ASN A 153 2.42 15.20 -11.29
C ASN A 153 3.44 14.07 -11.26
N GLU A 154 4.37 14.14 -10.32
CA GLU A 154 5.45 13.18 -10.14
C GLU A 154 5.66 12.90 -8.65
N TRP A 155 5.81 11.64 -8.29
CA TRP A 155 6.19 11.24 -6.94
C TRP A 155 7.72 11.30 -6.82
N ARG A 156 8.22 12.23 -5.99
CA ARG A 156 9.65 12.39 -5.76
C ARG A 156 10.06 11.64 -4.49
N LYS A 157 10.97 10.66 -4.63
CA LYS A 157 11.60 9.95 -3.52
C LYS A 157 12.50 10.89 -2.72
N LEU A 158 12.29 10.94 -1.40
CA LEU A 158 13.04 11.77 -0.45
C LEU A 158 14.04 10.95 0.38
N ARG A 159 13.77 9.65 0.54
CA ARG A 159 14.52 8.68 1.32
C ARG A 159 14.07 7.27 0.95
N ASP A 160 14.65 6.27 1.58
CA ASP A 160 14.22 4.87 1.51
C ASP A 160 12.71 4.72 1.79
N ASN A 161 12.02 3.96 0.94
CA ASN A 161 10.55 3.99 0.81
C ASN A 161 9.93 2.59 0.90
N GLU A 162 10.67 1.61 1.43
CA GLU A 162 10.26 0.21 1.48
C GLU A 162 8.98 0.04 2.30
N ALA A 163 8.83 0.76 3.42
CA ALA A 163 7.60 0.76 4.20
C ALA A 163 6.39 1.32 3.43
N LEU A 164 6.59 2.38 2.62
CA LEU A 164 5.56 2.95 1.76
C LEU A 164 5.14 1.94 0.68
N ASP A 165 6.10 1.35 -0.03
CA ASP A 165 5.81 0.40 -1.10
C ASP A 165 5.16 -0.89 -0.54
N CYS A 166 5.58 -1.35 0.65
CA CYS A 166 4.92 -2.45 1.37
C CYS A 166 3.46 -2.13 1.69
N ALA A 167 3.16 -0.93 2.21
CA ALA A 167 1.78 -0.51 2.52
C ALA A 167 0.92 -0.43 1.25
N VAL A 168 1.47 0.12 0.16
CA VAL A 168 0.82 0.18 -1.16
C VAL A 168 0.49 -1.22 -1.69
N TYR A 169 1.43 -2.17 -1.58
CA TYR A 169 1.21 -3.54 -2.04
C TYR A 169 0.32 -4.36 -1.12
N ALA A 170 0.30 -4.11 0.18
CA ALA A 170 -0.69 -4.69 1.09
C ALA A 170 -2.11 -4.26 0.67
N ARG A 171 -2.32 -2.98 0.36
CA ARG A 171 -3.61 -2.47 -0.13
C ARG A 171 -3.99 -3.05 -1.50
N ALA A 172 -3.02 -3.23 -2.39
CA ALA A 172 -3.24 -3.88 -3.68
C ALA A 172 -3.60 -5.37 -3.53
N ALA A 173 -2.93 -6.10 -2.64
CA ALA A 173 -3.25 -7.50 -2.32
C ALA A 173 -4.67 -7.64 -1.75
N LEU A 174 -5.10 -6.67 -0.94
CA LEU A 174 -6.47 -6.58 -0.43
C LEU A 174 -7.50 -6.34 -1.55
N ALA A 175 -7.18 -5.52 -2.57
CA ALA A 175 -8.02 -5.35 -3.75
C ALA A 175 -8.11 -6.63 -4.61
N VAL A 176 -7.01 -7.39 -4.72
CA VAL A 176 -7.00 -8.71 -5.39
C VAL A 176 -7.85 -9.72 -4.62
N LEU A 177 -7.82 -9.70 -3.28
CA LEU A 177 -8.73 -10.48 -2.44
C LEU A 177 -10.20 -10.14 -2.71
N GLY A 178 -10.47 -8.90 -3.10
CA GLY A 178 -11.78 -8.42 -3.53
C GLY A 178 -12.51 -7.58 -2.49
N SER A 179 -11.79 -7.03 -1.50
CA SER A 179 -12.36 -6.22 -0.42
C SER A 179 -13.29 -5.12 -0.91
N ASP A 180 -12.93 -4.48 -2.03
CA ASP A 180 -13.64 -3.34 -2.59
C ASP A 180 -14.99 -3.73 -3.20
N ARG A 181 -15.26 -5.04 -3.35
CA ARG A 181 -16.53 -5.60 -3.83
C ARG A 181 -17.36 -6.23 -2.71
N TYR A 182 -16.83 -6.30 -1.49
CA TYR A 182 -17.56 -6.83 -0.36
C TYR A 182 -18.60 -5.79 0.08
N GLY A 183 -19.88 -6.16 0.03
CA GLY A 183 -20.96 -5.31 0.51
C GLY A 183 -21.06 -5.30 2.04
N GLU A 184 -21.83 -4.36 2.58
CA GLU A 184 -22.04 -4.18 4.02
C GLU A 184 -22.40 -5.48 4.74
N ARG A 185 -23.24 -6.33 4.12
CA ARG A 185 -23.63 -7.62 4.69
C ARG A 185 -22.44 -8.54 4.95
N PHE A 186 -21.46 -8.58 4.04
CA PHE A 186 -20.27 -9.40 4.22
C PHE A 186 -19.46 -8.89 5.42
N TRP A 187 -19.24 -7.58 5.50
CA TRP A 187 -18.51 -6.96 6.61
C TRP A 187 -19.23 -7.12 7.95
N ALA A 188 -20.56 -7.03 7.98
CA ALA A 188 -21.35 -7.29 9.18
C ALA A 188 -21.20 -8.75 9.67
N ILE A 189 -21.20 -9.73 8.76
CA ILE A 189 -20.99 -11.15 9.12
C ILE A 189 -19.59 -11.33 9.71
N ILE A 190 -18.55 -10.85 9.03
CA ILE A 190 -17.17 -10.96 9.53
C ILE A 190 -17.01 -10.20 10.86
N GLY A 191 -17.61 -9.02 10.98
CA GLY A 191 -17.59 -8.23 12.21
C GLY A 191 -18.30 -8.91 13.38
N SER A 192 -19.41 -9.61 13.14
CA SER A 192 -20.13 -10.36 14.18
C SER A 192 -19.32 -11.53 14.76
N GLN A 193 -18.29 -11.99 14.03
CA GLN A 193 -17.36 -13.02 14.48
C GLN A 193 -16.19 -12.45 15.29
N ILE A 194 -16.14 -11.13 15.52
CA ILE A 194 -15.09 -10.45 16.27
C ILE A 194 -15.72 -9.86 17.53
N VAL A 195 -15.27 -10.31 18.70
CA VAL A 195 -15.58 -9.61 19.96
C VAL A 195 -14.50 -8.55 20.15
N VAL A 196 -14.86 -7.28 20.02
CA VAL A 196 -13.92 -6.19 20.31
C VAL A 196 -13.94 -5.99 21.83
N PRO A 197 -12.85 -6.31 22.57
CA PRO A 197 -12.79 -5.93 23.97
C PRO A 197 -12.94 -4.41 24.06
N LYS A 198 -13.76 -3.96 25.01
CA LYS A 198 -14.02 -2.53 25.23
C LYS A 198 -12.66 -1.82 25.38
N PRO A 199 -12.36 -0.79 24.58
CA PRO A 199 -11.08 -0.11 24.70
C PRO A 199 -10.93 0.41 26.13
N GLU A 200 -9.79 0.12 26.76
CA GLU A 200 -9.37 0.87 27.94
C GLU A 200 -9.37 2.37 27.57
N PRO A 201 -9.80 3.25 28.48
CA PRO A 201 -9.80 4.67 28.21
C PRO A 201 -8.38 5.07 27.80
N ALA A 202 -8.25 5.55 26.56
CA ALA A 202 -6.96 5.97 26.03
C ALA A 202 -6.34 6.98 26.99
N LEU A 203 -5.10 6.74 27.42
CA LEU A 203 -4.32 7.75 28.12
C LEU A 203 -4.43 9.05 27.32
N ALA A 204 -4.84 10.13 27.99
CA ALA A 204 -4.96 11.44 27.38
C ALA A 204 -3.62 11.79 26.73
N LEU A 205 -3.58 11.75 25.40
CA LEU A 205 -2.45 12.30 24.67
C LEU A 205 -2.39 13.79 25.01
N PRO A 206 -1.21 14.34 25.34
CA PRO A 206 -1.08 15.78 25.54
C PRO A 206 -1.63 16.49 24.30
N PRO A 207 -2.36 17.62 24.49
CA PRO A 207 -3.08 18.27 23.40
C PRO A 207 -2.11 18.49 22.24
N ALA A 208 -2.51 18.01 21.05
CA ALA A 208 -1.78 18.25 19.83
C ALA A 208 -1.59 19.77 19.72
N ARG A 209 -0.34 20.22 19.83
CA ARG A 209 0.01 21.63 19.63
C ARG A 209 -0.57 22.02 18.28
N ALA A 210 -1.55 22.92 18.29
CA ALA A 210 -2.35 23.27 17.12
C ALA A 210 -1.43 23.36 15.90
N ALA A 211 -1.69 22.51 14.90
CA ALA A 211 -0.96 22.53 13.65
C ALA A 211 -1.01 23.98 13.15
N ALA A 212 0.11 24.69 13.23
CA ALA A 212 0.19 26.05 12.76
C ALA A 212 -0.22 26.00 11.30
N ALA A 213 -1.35 26.63 10.97
CA ALA A 213 -1.84 26.72 9.62
C ALA A 213 -0.69 27.22 8.76
N VAL A 214 -0.15 26.33 7.90
CA VAL A 214 0.84 26.71 6.91
C VAL A 214 0.11 27.66 5.97
N ARG A 215 0.24 28.97 6.25
CA ARG A 215 -0.21 30.03 5.34
C ARG A 215 0.62 29.88 4.08
N LEU A 216 0.04 29.24 3.06
CA LEU A 216 0.58 29.27 1.71
C LEU A 216 0.66 30.75 1.31
N ARG A 217 1.88 31.29 1.22
CA ARG A 217 2.10 32.65 0.75
C ARG A 217 1.60 32.73 -0.71
N PRO A 218 0.72 33.66 -1.06
CA PRO A 218 0.35 33.85 -2.45
C PRO A 218 1.61 34.24 -3.24
N ARG A 219 1.85 33.54 -4.35
CA ARG A 219 2.92 33.85 -5.30
C ARG A 219 2.78 35.31 -5.74
N GLN A 220 3.79 36.13 -5.46
CA GLN A 220 3.93 37.44 -6.10
C GLN A 220 3.98 37.23 -7.61
N ARG A 221 2.98 37.75 -8.33
CA ARG A 221 3.08 37.90 -9.78
C ARG A 221 4.11 38.99 -10.05
N VAL A 222 5.30 38.59 -10.49
CA VAL A 222 6.23 39.51 -11.12
C VAL A 222 5.58 39.95 -12.43
N ARG A 223 5.13 41.22 -12.49
CA ARG A 223 4.75 41.84 -13.76
C ARG A 223 6.05 42.10 -14.52
N SER A 224 6.27 41.37 -15.60
CA SER A 224 7.27 41.72 -16.61
C SER A 224 6.80 43.01 -17.28
N SER A 225 7.51 44.12 -17.06
CA SER A 225 7.37 45.32 -17.86
C SER A 225 8.10 45.08 -19.18
N ILE A 226 7.35 45.11 -20.27
CA ILE A 226 7.85 45.29 -21.64
C ILE A 226 7.47 46.72 -22.05
N MET A 227 8.34 47.36 -22.84
CA MET A 227 8.38 48.75 -23.37
C MET A 227 9.55 49.52 -22.70
N ASP A 228 10.59 49.96 -23.42
CA ASP A 228 10.78 50.25 -24.85
C ASP A 228 12.04 49.59 -25.46
#